data_AF-A0A0A6Z8S8-F1
#
_entry.id   AF-A0A0A6Z8S8-F1
#
_cell.length_a   1.000
_cell.length_b   1.000
_cell.length_c   1.000
_cell.angle_alpha   90.00
_cell.angle_beta   90.00
_cell.angle_gamma   90.00
#
_symmetry.space_group_name_H-M   'P 1'
#
loop_
_entity.id
_entity.type
_entity.pdbx_description
1 polymer ?
#
loop_
_entity_poly.entity_id
_entity_poly.type
_entity_poly.pdbx_seq_one_letter_code
_entity_poly.pdbx_strand_id
1 'polypeptide(L)' 'EDRPSPAGAAEEDLKAWDADFVKVDQATLFDLILAANFMDIKGLLDLTCQTVADMIKGRTPEEIRKTFNIKND' A
#
# COMPACT_ATOMS: atom_id res chain seq x y z
N GLU A 1 5.37 32.80 0.53
CA GLU A 1 5.40 31.33 0.43
C GLU A 1 5.62 30.70 1.80
N ASP A 2 4.81 29.71 2.19
CA ASP A 2 5.05 28.86 3.36
C ASP A 2 6.00 27.74 2.93
N ARG A 3 7.28 27.83 3.32
CA ARG A 3 8.28 26.83 2.98
C ARG A 3 8.23 25.75 4.05
N PRO A 4 8.10 24.46 3.71
CA PRO A 4 8.00 23.41 4.72
C PRO A 4 9.24 23.45 5.63
N SER A 5 9.00 23.32 6.93
CA SER A 5 10.04 23.12 7.93
C SER A 5 10.90 21.90 7.53
N PRO A 6 12.20 21.83 7.90
CA PRO A 6 13.06 20.69 7.57
C PRO A 6 12.46 19.31 7.92
N ALA A 7 11.63 19.25 8.98
CA ALA A 7 10.90 18.05 9.36
C ALA A 7 9.77 17.67 8.37
N GLY A 8 9.10 18.66 7.78
CA GLY A 8 8.06 18.43 6.78
C GLY A 8 8.62 17.89 5.47
N ALA A 9 9.79 18.38 5.03
CA ALA A 9 10.47 17.86 3.86
C ALA A 9 10.87 16.38 4.03
N ALA A 10 11.41 16.00 5.20
CA ALA A 10 11.76 14.61 5.48
C ALA A 10 10.55 13.67 5.52
N GLU A 11 9.38 14.15 5.96
CA GLU A 11 8.14 13.39 5.95
C GLU A 11 7.60 13.17 4.52
N GLU A 12 7.72 14.18 3.65
CA GLU A 12 7.37 14.03 2.23
C GLU A 12 8.29 13.06 1.50
N ASP A 13 9.61 13.11 1.77
CA ASP A 13 10.59 12.18 1.21
C ASP A 13 10.30 10.73 1.64
N LEU A 14 9.94 10.52 2.92
CA LEU A 14 9.54 9.21 3.44
C LEU A 14 8.26 8.71 2.75
N LYS A 15 7.24 9.55 2.58
CA LYS A 15 6.01 9.17 1.87
C LYS A 15 6.27 8.81 0.41
N ALA A 16 7.16 9.53 -0.26
CA ALA A 16 7.56 9.22 -1.63
C ALA A 16 8.29 7.87 -1.70
N TRP A 17 9.19 7.61 -0.76
CA TRP A 17 9.88 6.33 -0.66
C TRP A 17 8.92 5.18 -0.38
N ASP A 18 8.01 5.32 0.58
CA ASP A 18 6.99 4.31 0.90
C ASP A 18 6.12 3.97 -0.31
N ALA A 19 5.70 5.00 -1.06
CA ALA A 19 4.91 4.84 -2.27
C ALA A 19 5.70 4.13 -3.39
N ASP A 20 7.00 4.33 -3.48
CA ASP A 20 7.86 3.61 -4.43
C ASP A 20 8.16 2.18 -3.98
N PHE A 21 8.35 1.96 -2.67
CA PHE A 21 8.64 0.65 -2.09
C PHE A 21 7.53 -0.36 -2.34
N VAL A 22 6.27 0.04 -2.26
CA VAL A 22 5.11 -0.84 -2.50
C VAL A 22 4.74 -1.02 -3.98
N LYS A 23 5.48 -0.40 -4.92
CA LYS A 23 5.29 -0.59 -6.39
C LYS A 23 5.90 -1.92 -6.85
N VAL A 24 5.42 -3.01 -6.26
CA VAL A 24 5.76 -4.38 -6.62
C VAL A 24 4.54 -5.07 -7.25
N ASP A 25 4.73 -6.28 -7.77
CA ASP A 25 3.62 -7.08 -8.25
C ASP A 25 2.72 -7.55 -7.08
N GLN A 26 1.49 -7.96 -7.39
CA GLN A 26 0.50 -8.33 -6.36
C GLN A 26 0.95 -9.51 -5.50
N ALA A 27 1.68 -10.49 -6.06
CA ALA A 27 2.12 -11.64 -5.29
C ALA A 27 3.14 -11.21 -4.23
N THR A 28 4.12 -10.41 -4.64
CA THR A 28 5.09 -9.81 -3.71
C THR A 28 4.41 -8.92 -2.67
N LEU A 29 3.41 -8.12 -3.05
CA LEU A 29 2.67 -7.27 -2.10
C LEU A 29 1.93 -8.12 -1.04
N PHE A 30 1.31 -9.24 -1.43
CA PHE A 30 0.67 -10.14 -0.48
C PHE A 30 1.67 -10.86 0.43
N ASP A 31 2.82 -11.28 -0.11
CA ASP A 31 3.89 -11.85 0.71
C ASP A 31 4.42 -10.84 1.73
N LEU A 32 4.54 -9.56 1.35
CA LEU A 32 4.91 -8.48 2.28
C LEU A 32 3.87 -8.28 3.38
N ILE A 33 2.57 -8.34 3.06
CA ILE A 33 1.49 -8.27 4.07
C ILE A 33 1.62 -9.42 5.08
N LEU A 34 1.80 -10.65 4.57
CA LEU A 34 1.95 -11.84 5.41
C LEU A 34 3.21 -11.77 6.28
N ALA A 35 4.34 -11.36 5.70
CA ALA A 35 5.61 -11.23 6.40
C ALA A 35 5.55 -10.12 7.48
N ALA A 36 4.93 -8.98 7.16
CA ALA A 36 4.75 -7.87 8.10
C ALA A 36 3.87 -8.28 9.29
N ASN A 37 2.78 -9.00 9.03
CA ASN A 37 1.93 -9.55 10.08
C ASN A 37 2.66 -10.61 10.93
N PHE A 38 3.44 -11.50 10.30
CA PHE A 38 4.18 -12.54 11.01
C PHE A 38 5.30 -11.96 11.90
N MET A 39 5.99 -10.91 11.44
CA MET A 39 7.07 -10.24 12.18
C MET A 39 6.59 -9.12 13.10
N ASP A 40 5.28 -8.86 13.18
CA ASP A 40 4.66 -7.78 13.96
C ASP A 40 5.20 -6.37 13.62
N ILE A 41 5.43 -6.11 12.33
CA ILE A 41 5.89 -4.81 11.84
C ILE A 41 4.68 -3.97 11.42
N LYS A 42 4.05 -3.33 12.41
CA LYS A 42 2.82 -2.53 12.22
C LYS A 42 2.90 -1.52 11.07
N GLY A 43 4.00 -0.76 10.96
CA GLY A 43 4.13 0.27 9.92
C GLY A 43 4.10 -0.30 8.50
N LEU A 44 4.77 -1.44 8.29
CA LEU A 44 4.78 -2.13 6.99
C LEU A 44 3.42 -2.78 6.71
N LEU A 45 2.78 -3.35 7.73
CA LEU A 45 1.44 -3.92 7.59
C LEU A 45 0.42 -2.83 7.21
N ASP A 46 0.44 -1.68 7.87
CA ASP A 46 -0.44 -0.56 7.58
C ASP A 46 -0.21 -0.02 6.15
N LEU A 47 1.05 0.19 5.75
CA LEU A 47 1.42 0.67 4.43
C LEU A 47 0.92 -0.26 3.32
N THR A 48 1.16 -1.56 3.47
CA THR A 48 0.77 -2.56 2.47
C THR A 48 -0.75 -2.77 2.43
N CYS A 49 -1.44 -2.77 3.58
CA CYS A 49 -2.90 -2.79 3.64
C CYS A 49 -3.53 -1.55 2.99
N GLN A 50 -2.99 -0.37 3.25
CA GLN A 50 -3.45 0.88 2.66
C GLN A 50 -3.30 0.84 1.12
N THR A 51 -2.18 0.31 0.63
CA THR A 51 -1.96 0.13 -0.82
C THR A 51 -3.05 -0.74 -1.45
N VAL A 52 -3.41 -1.87 -0.82
CA VAL A 52 -4.51 -2.72 -1.30
C VAL A 52 -5.86 -1.99 -1.24
N ALA A 53 -6.12 -1.23 -0.17
CA ALA A 53 -7.34 -0.44 -0.04
C ALA A 53 -7.46 0.61 -1.16
N ASP A 54 -6.36 1.28 -1.52
CA ASP A 54 -6.34 2.25 -2.61
C ASP A 54 -6.51 1.61 -3.99
N MET A 55 -6.07 0.36 -4.19
CA MET A 55 -6.35 -0.39 -5.42
C MET A 55 -7.85 -0.71 -5.58
N ILE A 56 -8.58 -0.86 -4.47
CA ILE A 56 -10.02 -1.16 -4.44
C ILE A 56 -10.86 0.11 -4.56
N LYS A 57 -10.36 1.23 -4.03
CA LYS A 57 -11.08 2.49 -3.96
C LYS A 57 -11.54 2.97 -5.33
N GLY A 58 -12.85 3.18 -5.46
CA GLY A 58 -13.47 3.69 -6.69
C GLY A 58 -13.67 2.66 -7.81
N ARG A 59 -13.28 1.40 -7.60
CA ARG A 59 -13.54 0.30 -8.55
C ARG A 59 -14.89 -0.36 -8.30
N THR A 60 -15.52 -0.90 -9.35
CA THR A 60 -16.73 -1.70 -9.19
C THR A 60 -16.42 -3.11 -8.65
N PRO A 61 -17.39 -3.81 -8.05
CA PRO A 61 -17.20 -5.19 -7.61
C PRO A 61 -16.67 -6.12 -8.71
N GLU A 62 -17.10 -5.95 -9.96
CA GLU A 62 -16.64 -6.73 -11.12
C GLU A 62 -15.17 -6.47 -11.43
N GLU A 63 -14.73 -5.20 -11.37
CA GLU A 63 -13.34 -4.82 -11.60
C GLU A 63 -12.43 -5.33 -10.50
N ILE A 64 -12.87 -5.26 -9.24
CA ILE A 64 -12.16 -5.83 -8.08
C ILE A 64 -11.99 -7.34 -8.29
N ARG A 65 -13.07 -8.05 -8.62
CA ARG A 65 -13.02 -9.50 -8.86
C ARG A 65 -12.04 -9.88 -9.96
N LYS A 66 -12.01 -9.12 -11.06
CA LYS A 66 -11.07 -9.33 -12.15
C LYS A 66 -9.62 -9.04 -11.72
N THR A 67 -9.41 -7.97 -10.96
CA THR A 67 -8.08 -7.52 -10.50
C THR A 67 -7.46 -8.49 -9.52
N PHE A 68 -8.28 -9.09 -8.64
CA PHE A 68 -7.85 -10.02 -7.59
C PHE A 68 -8.16 -11.49 -7.91
N ASN A 69 -8.59 -11.78 -9.14
CA ASN A 69 -8.95 -13.13 -9.61
C ASN A 69 -9.90 -13.89 -8.67
N ILE A 70 -10.90 -13.19 -8.13
CA ILE A 70 -11.87 -13.74 -7.17
C ILE A 70 -13.03 -14.38 -7.95
N LYS A 71 -13.31 -15.66 -7.67
CA LYS A 71 -14.50 -16.34 -8.19
C LYS A 71 -15.77 -15.79 -7.54
N ASN A 72 -16.84 -15.68 -8.32
CA ASN A 72 -18.17 -15.38 -7.82
C ASN A 72 -18.80 -16.69 -7.33
N ASP A 73 -19.16 -16.76 -6.05
CA ASP A 73 -20.03 -17.81 -5.50
C ASP A 73 -21.50 -17.48 -5.75
#